data_AF-A0A7S2TFY1-F1
#
_entry.id   AF-A0A7S2TFY1-F1
#
_cell.length_a   1.000
_cell.length_b   1.000
_cell.length_c   1.000
_cell.angle_alpha   90.00
_cell.angle_beta   90.00
_cell.angle_gamma   90.00
#
_symmetry.space_group_name_H-M   'P 1'
#
loop_
_entity.id
_entity.type
_entity.pdbx_description
1 polymer ?
#
loop_
_entity_poly.entity_id
_entity_poly.type
_entity_poly.pdbx_seq_one_letter_code
_entity_poly.pdbx_strand_id
1 'polypeptide(L)'
;ERFASMHPSYYFRAQSCVLVFDVTRKITYKNLIQWYKELKQYRPGIPIICVANKIDLNTKATTKKFKFATSRNLPLYYCSAADGTNVVRVFKEAIKLAVDGAQKP
;
A
#
# COMPACT_ATOMS: atom_id res chain seq x y z
N GLU A 1 -9.99 -12.96 -8.15
CA GLU A 1 -10.85 -11.92 -7.55
C GLU A 1 -11.96 -11.54 -8.52
N ARG A 2 -13.15 -11.16 -8.03
CA ARG A 2 -14.38 -10.94 -8.83
C ARG A 2 -14.29 -9.76 -9.82
N PHE A 3 -13.27 -8.92 -9.72
CA PHE A 3 -13.10 -7.69 -10.52
C PHE A 3 -11.78 -7.61 -11.28
N ALA A 4 -11.11 -8.75 -11.50
CA ALA A 4 -9.80 -8.80 -12.17
C ALA A 4 -9.80 -8.14 -13.57
N SER A 5 -10.95 -8.12 -14.26
CA SER A 5 -11.12 -7.45 -15.56
C SER A 5 -11.11 -5.92 -15.50
N MET A 6 -11.33 -5.30 -14.33
CA MET A 6 -11.30 -3.84 -14.16
C MET A 6 -9.94 -3.32 -13.68
N HIS A 7 -8.98 -4.19 -13.36
CA HIS A 7 -7.67 -3.78 -12.84
C HIS A 7 -6.93 -2.73 -13.70
N PRO A 8 -6.85 -2.85 -15.03
CA PRO A 8 -6.08 -1.90 -15.85
C PRO A 8 -6.57 -0.45 -15.77
N SER A 9 -7.88 -0.22 -15.70
CA SER A 9 -8.45 1.13 -15.67
C SER A 9 -8.17 1.87 -14.36
N TYR A 10 -8.04 1.15 -13.23
CA TYR A 10 -7.69 1.75 -11.94
C TYR A 10 -6.24 2.23 -11.86
N TYR A 11 -5.34 1.71 -12.70
CA TYR A 11 -3.96 2.19 -12.78
C TYR A 11 -3.80 3.41 -13.70
N PHE A 12 -4.78 3.66 -14.57
CA PHE A 12 -4.70 4.76 -15.53
C PHE A 12 -4.60 6.10 -14.82
N ARG A 13 -3.54 6.85 -15.13
CA ARG A 13 -3.21 8.17 -14.56
C ARG A 13 -3.07 8.21 -13.03
N ALA A 14 -2.96 7.08 -12.36
CA ALA A 14 -2.64 7.06 -10.93
C ALA A 14 -1.30 7.78 -10.67
N GLN A 15 -1.25 8.60 -9.62
CA GLN A 15 -0.05 9.35 -9.22
C GLN A 15 0.60 8.81 -7.94
N SER A 16 -0.10 7.94 -7.21
CA SER A 16 0.39 7.25 -6.01
C SER A 16 -0.40 5.97 -5.81
N CYS A 17 0.17 5.00 -5.09
CA CYS A 17 -0.50 3.76 -4.74
C CYS A 17 -0.34 3.43 -3.26
N VAL A 18 -1.42 2.96 -2.64
CA VAL A 18 -1.42 2.40 -1.28
C VAL A 18 -1.71 0.89 -1.38
N LEU A 19 -0.71 0.07 -1.11
CA LEU A 19 -0.82 -1.39 -1.05
C LEU A 19 -1.16 -1.82 0.38
N VAL A 20 -2.37 -2.34 0.56
CA VAL A 20 -2.90 -2.68 1.89
C VAL A 20 -2.99 -4.19 2.04
N PHE A 21 -2.52 -4.72 3.17
CA PHE A 21 -2.79 -6.09 3.59
C PHE A 21 -3.39 -6.13 5.00
N ASP A 22 -4.02 -7.24 5.34
CA ASP A 22 -4.66 -7.48 6.63
C ASP A 22 -3.71 -8.27 7.53
N VAL A 23 -3.35 -7.71 8.69
CA VAL A 23 -2.39 -8.34 9.63
C VAL A 23 -2.89 -9.65 10.24
N THR A 24 -4.20 -9.91 10.16
CA THR A 24 -4.82 -11.16 10.63
C THR A 24 -4.88 -12.24 9.55
N ARG A 25 -4.70 -11.89 8.27
CA ARG A 25 -4.85 -12.81 7.14
C ARG A 25 -3.58 -12.89 6.30
N LYS A 26 -2.75 -13.91 6.56
CA LYS A 26 -1.46 -14.15 5.89
C LYS A 26 -1.54 -14.20 4.37
N ILE A 27 -2.64 -14.68 3.79
CA ILE A 27 -2.82 -14.74 2.33
C ILE A 27 -2.81 -13.35 1.69
N THR A 28 -3.38 -12.34 2.35
CA THR A 28 -3.42 -10.96 1.83
C THR A 28 -2.02 -10.36 1.72
N TYR A 29 -1.12 -10.70 2.65
CA TYR A 29 0.27 -10.30 2.59
C TYR A 29 1.04 -10.99 1.44
N LYS A 30 0.72 -12.25 1.11
CA LYS A 30 1.32 -12.95 -0.04
C LYS A 30 0.89 -12.32 -1.36
N ASN A 31 -0.37 -11.87 -1.46
CA ASN A 31 -0.92 -11.25 -2.67
C ASN A 31 -0.22 -9.94 -3.05
N LEU A 32 0.41 -9.25 -2.08
CA LEU A 32 1.17 -8.01 -2.34
C LEU A 32 2.23 -8.17 -3.43
N ILE A 33 2.84 -9.36 -3.55
CA ILE A 33 3.84 -9.64 -4.58
C ILE A 33 3.24 -9.49 -5.97
N GLN A 34 2.06 -10.09 -6.18
CA GLN A 34 1.36 -10.05 -7.45
C GLN A 34 0.84 -8.65 -7.75
N TRP A 35 0.19 -8.00 -6.78
CA TRP A 35 -0.33 -6.64 -6.96
C TRP A 35 0.76 -5.60 -7.23
N TYR A 36 1.93 -5.75 -6.59
CA TYR A 36 3.08 -4.90 -6.88
C TYR A 36 3.63 -5.11 -8.29
N LYS A 37 3.69 -6.36 -8.76
CA LYS A 37 4.10 -6.68 -10.13
C LYS A 37 3.14 -6.05 -11.15
N GLU A 38 1.84 -6.21 -10.95
CA GLU A 38 0.80 -5.61 -11.80
C GLU A 38 0.91 -4.09 -11.81
N LEU A 39 1.03 -3.46 -10.64
CA LEU A 39 1.20 -2.02 -10.53
C LEU A 39 2.45 -1.53 -11.28
N LYS A 40 3.59 -2.19 -11.12
CA LYS A 40 4.83 -1.82 -11.83
C LYS A 40 4.72 -2.04 -13.34
N GLN A 41 3.91 -2.98 -13.80
CA GLN A 41 3.65 -3.22 -15.21
C GLN A 41 2.77 -2.12 -15.83
N TYR A 42 1.67 -1.74 -15.18
CA TYR A 42 0.72 -0.77 -15.74
C TYR A 42 1.05 0.68 -15.43
N ARG A 43 1.69 0.96 -14.29
CA ARG A 43 2.03 2.32 -13.84
C ARG A 43 3.39 2.36 -13.12
N PRO A 44 4.51 2.25 -13.87
CA PRO A 44 5.84 2.41 -13.30
C PRO A 44 6.08 3.83 -12.77
N GLY A 45 7.06 3.99 -11.89
CA GLY A 45 7.57 5.29 -11.44
C GLY A 45 6.79 6.00 -10.34
N ILE A 46 5.55 5.61 -10.04
CA ILE A 46 4.78 6.27 -8.98
C ILE A 46 5.20 5.81 -7.57
N PRO A 47 5.08 6.68 -6.54
CA PRO A 47 5.29 6.28 -5.15
C PRO A 47 4.30 5.22 -4.70
N ILE A 48 4.78 4.30 -3.86
CA ILE A 48 4.01 3.18 -3.34
C ILE A 48 4.20 3.13 -1.83
N ILE A 49 3.10 3.19 -1.09
CA ILE A 49 3.07 3.02 0.36
C ILE A 49 2.50 1.64 0.69
N CYS A 50 3.15 0.91 1.60
CA CYS A 50 2.63 -0.34 2.15
C CYS A 50 1.87 -0.07 3.46
N VAL A 51 0.72 -0.71 3.64
CA VAL A 51 -0.10 -0.55 4.85
C VAL A 51 -0.45 -1.91 5.43
N ALA A 52 -0.08 -2.09 6.70
CA ALA A 52 -0.51 -3.19 7.55
C ALA A 52 -1.80 -2.78 8.26
N ASN A 53 -2.96 -3.21 7.75
CA ASN A 53 -4.28 -2.83 8.25
C ASN A 53 -4.82 -3.84 9.27
N LYS A 54 -5.82 -3.40 10.06
CA LYS A 54 -6.51 -4.14 11.13
C LYS A 54 -5.64 -4.41 12.37
N ILE A 55 -4.77 -3.46 12.71
CA ILE A 55 -3.90 -3.59 13.88
C ILE A 55 -4.66 -3.62 15.22
N ASP A 56 -5.91 -3.15 15.24
CA ASP A 56 -6.83 -3.27 16.37
C ASP A 56 -7.08 -4.74 16.75
N LEU A 57 -7.14 -5.63 15.76
CA LEU A 57 -7.31 -7.08 15.98
C LEU A 57 -5.99 -7.80 16.31
N ASN A 58 -4.84 -7.16 16.07
CA ASN A 58 -3.52 -7.73 16.34
C ASN A 58 -2.48 -6.64 16.58
N THR A 59 -2.47 -6.08 17.79
CA THR A 59 -1.59 -4.97 18.18
C THR A 59 -0.11 -5.34 18.10
N LYS A 60 0.23 -6.63 18.29
CA LYS A 60 1.60 -7.17 18.12
C LYS A 60 2.12 -7.05 16.69
N ALA A 61 1.28 -6.74 15.71
CA ALA A 61 1.73 -6.51 14.34
C ALA A 61 2.56 -5.22 14.20
N THR A 62 2.35 -4.22 15.08
CA THR A 62 3.04 -2.92 15.01
C THR A 62 4.55 -3.01 15.27
N THR A 63 5.01 -4.05 15.97
CA THR A 63 6.43 -4.30 16.25
C THR A 63 7.10 -5.17 15.17
N LYS A 64 6.34 -5.73 14.23
CA LYS A 64 6.86 -6.66 13.21
C LYS A 64 7.37 -5.91 11.99
N LYS A 65 8.61 -6.18 11.59
CA LYS A 65 9.10 -5.75 10.27
C LYS A 65 8.55 -6.67 9.18
N PHE A 66 7.96 -6.10 8.13
CA PHE A 66 7.45 -6.86 6.99
C PHE A 66 8.46 -6.84 5.84
N LYS A 67 9.08 -7.99 5.56
CA LYS A 67 10.13 -8.16 4.54
C LYS A 67 9.76 -7.59 3.18
N PHE A 68 8.48 -7.68 2.79
CA PHE A 68 7.99 -7.18 1.51
C PHE A 68 8.24 -5.68 1.34
N ALA A 69 7.95 -4.89 2.38
CA ALA A 69 8.15 -3.46 2.39
C ALA A 69 9.65 -3.12 2.53
N THR A 70 10.35 -3.76 3.48
CA THR A 70 11.77 -3.45 3.74
C THR A 70 12.67 -3.80 2.56
N SER A 71 12.46 -4.94 1.90
CA SER A 71 13.30 -5.36 0.76
C SER A 71 13.11 -4.51 -0.49
N ARG A 72 12.02 -3.73 -0.55
CA ARG A 72 11.67 -2.85 -1.67
C ARG A 72 11.79 -1.38 -1.30
N ASN A 73 12.27 -1.09 -0.09
CA ASN A 73 12.37 0.26 0.47
C ASN A 73 11.05 1.05 0.39
N LEU A 74 9.92 0.37 0.67
CA LEU A 74 8.60 1.00 0.68
C LEU A 74 8.29 1.55 2.07
N PRO A 75 7.76 2.78 2.20
CA PRO A 75 7.18 3.26 3.45
C PRO A 75 6.12 2.27 3.95
N LEU A 76 6.20 1.91 5.24
CA LEU A 76 5.27 0.99 5.88
C LEU A 76 4.54 1.71 7.01
N TYR A 77 3.21 1.69 6.97
CA TYR A 77 2.35 2.22 8.03
C TYR A 77 1.46 1.13 8.61
N TYR A 78 1.16 1.26 9.90
CA TYR A 78 0.22 0.42 10.61
C TYR A 78 -1.08 1.19 10.77
N CYS A 79 -2.19 0.63 10.32
CA CYS A 79 -3.48 1.30 10.33
C CYS A 79 -4.56 0.40 10.91
N SER A 80 -5.58 1.03 11.48
CA SER A 80 -6.89 0.42 11.59
C SER A 80 -7.90 1.34 10.91
N ALA A 81 -8.51 0.82 9.85
CA ALA A 81 -9.61 1.51 9.20
C ALA A 81 -10.88 1.54 10.07
N ALA A 82 -10.99 0.63 11.06
CA ALA A 82 -12.17 0.51 11.91
C ALA A 82 -12.26 1.66 12.94
N ASP A 83 -11.13 2.04 13.52
CA ASP A 83 -11.05 3.14 14.51
C ASP A 83 -10.43 4.42 13.94
N GLY A 84 -9.98 4.41 12.68
CA GLY A 84 -9.36 5.55 11.99
C GLY A 84 -7.87 5.73 12.25
N THR A 85 -7.24 4.87 13.06
CA THR A 85 -5.81 4.95 13.40
C THR A 85 -4.94 5.03 12.16
N ASN A 86 -4.18 6.11 12.06
CA ASN A 86 -3.23 6.45 10.98
C ASN A 86 -3.80 6.56 9.56
N VAL A 87 -5.12 6.44 9.35
CA VAL A 87 -5.74 6.53 8.01
C VAL A 87 -5.43 7.89 7.37
N VAL A 88 -5.75 8.98 8.06
CA VAL A 88 -5.49 10.35 7.56
C VAL A 88 -4.00 10.58 7.29
N ARG A 89 -3.12 10.02 8.13
CA ARG A 89 -1.67 10.14 7.98
C ARG A 89 -1.21 9.46 6.68
N VAL A 90 -1.66 8.25 6.40
CA VAL A 90 -1.30 7.51 5.17
C VAL A 90 -1.73 8.30 3.93
N PHE A 91 -2.94 8.85 3.90
CA PHE A 91 -3.40 9.65 2.76
C PHE A 91 -2.57 10.93 2.58
N LYS A 92 -2.25 11.65 3.67
CA LYS A 92 -1.39 12.84 3.60
C LYS A 92 0.00 12.52 3.04
N GLU A 93 0.61 11.41 3.47
CA GLU A 93 1.90 10.97 2.96
C GLU A 93 1.82 10.52 1.49
N ALA A 94 0.75 9.83 1.09
CA ALA A 94 0.53 9.45 -0.29
C ALA A 94 0.45 10.67 -1.22
N ILE A 95 -0.26 11.72 -0.79
CA ILE A 95 -0.39 12.99 -1.52
C ILE A 95 0.96 13.70 -1.58
N LYS A 96 1.65 13.83 -0.44
CA LYS A 96 2.97 14.47 -0.38
C LYS A 96 3.95 13.81 -1.36
N LEU A 97 4.07 12.48 -1.30
CA LEU A 97 4.96 11.75 -2.22
C LEU A 97 4.56 11.91 -3.69
N ALA A 98 3.25 11.98 -3.99
CA ALA A 98 2.77 12.20 -5.35
C ALA A 98 3.18 13.58 -5.88
N VAL A 99 3.04 14.62 -5.05
CA VAL A 99 3.41 16.00 -5.38
C VAL A 99 4.93 16.12 -5.53
N ASP A 100 5.70 15.60 -4.58
CA ASP A 100 7.17 15.62 -4.61
C ASP A 100 7.71 14.85 -5.82
N GLY A 101 7.03 13.77 -6.23
CA GLY A 101 7.36 13.00 -7.43
C GLY A 101 7.01 13.71 -8.73
N ALA A 102 5.95 14.53 -8.75
CA ALA A 102 5.55 15.32 -9.92
C ALA A 102 6.42 16.57 -10.13
N GLN A 103 7.10 17.05 -9.09
CA GLN A 103 8.00 18.20 -9.16
C GLN A 103 9.44 17.84 -9.56
N LYS A 104 9.77 16.54 -9.64
CA LYS A 104 11.06 16.07 -10.17
C LYS A 104 10.93 15.96 -11.70
N PRO A 105 11.80 16.63 -12.47
CA PRO A 105 11.75 16.64 -13.94
C PRO A 105 11.98 15.25 -14.55
#